data_AF-A0A0N4X947-F1
#
_entry.id   AF-A0A0N4X947-F1
#
_cell.length_a   1.000
_cell.length_b   1.000
_cell.length_c   1.000
_cell.angle_alpha   90.00
_cell.angle_beta   90.00
_cell.angle_gamma   90.00
#
_symmetry.space_group_name_H-M   'P 1'
#
loop_
_entity.id
_entity.type
_entity.pdbx_description
1 polymer ?
#
loop_
_entity_poly.entity_id
_entity_poly.type
_entity_poly.pdbx_seq_one_letter_code
_entity_poly.pdbx_strand_id
1 'polypeptide(L)'
;MGLACGQDPEIVKTICSWVRKAVKIPFFPKMTPNITDIRAIARAAKEGGADGVTATNTVSGLMHMKANGTAWPAVGMEKRTTYGGMSGSAIRPIALKAVSAIANDLEGFPIMATGGIESAETGLAFLSAGASVLQDVIGSALPRIGPYVTLDNQLQKVALIDDDMCINCGKCYMACNDSGYQAISFNKETHVPKVNEDDCTGCTLCYSVCPIPECIQMVPRKGPWKAPYRGVKPAFEPGTPRVVKVNTNGKVILEN
;
A
#
# COMPACT_ATOMS: atom_id res chain seq x y z
N MET A 1 23.58 -8.45 -4.93
CA MET A 1 23.91 -7.41 -5.94
C MET A 1 22.79 -6.38 -5.98
N GLY A 2 23.11 -5.08 -5.91
CA GLY A 2 22.16 -3.95 -6.00
C GLY A 2 21.60 -3.42 -4.67
N LEU A 3 21.27 -4.27 -3.69
CA LEU A 3 20.66 -3.82 -2.43
C LEU A 3 21.55 -2.86 -1.63
N ALA A 4 22.83 -3.21 -1.40
CA ALA A 4 23.67 -2.49 -0.45
C ALA A 4 23.88 -1.01 -0.83
N CYS A 5 24.26 -0.71 -2.07
CA CYS A 5 24.46 0.68 -2.50
C CYS A 5 23.13 1.44 -2.60
N GLY A 6 22.06 0.77 -3.02
CA GLY A 6 20.73 1.39 -3.18
C GLY A 6 19.99 1.67 -1.87
N GLN A 7 20.57 1.30 -0.72
CA GLN A 7 20.04 1.54 0.61
C GLN A 7 20.60 2.81 1.28
N ASP A 8 21.66 3.39 0.72
CA ASP A 8 22.36 4.54 1.28
C ASP A 8 22.25 5.75 0.33
N PRO A 9 21.58 6.86 0.74
CA PRO A 9 21.45 8.06 -0.08
C PRO A 9 22.79 8.64 -0.56
N GLU A 10 23.82 8.66 0.28
CA GLU A 10 25.12 9.27 -0.07
C GLU A 10 25.83 8.46 -1.14
N ILE A 11 25.76 7.12 -1.04
CA ILE A 11 26.32 6.22 -2.06
C ILE A 11 25.55 6.39 -3.37
N VAL A 12 24.21 6.44 -3.34
CA VAL A 12 23.40 6.63 -4.54
C VAL A 12 23.70 7.95 -5.24
N LYS A 13 23.76 9.06 -4.49
CA LYS A 13 24.12 10.38 -5.01
C LYS A 13 25.50 10.36 -5.66
N THR A 14 26.48 9.75 -4.99
CA THR A 14 27.84 9.64 -5.47
C THR A 14 27.91 8.88 -6.79
N ILE A 15 27.28 7.69 -6.86
CA ILE A 15 27.24 6.86 -8.08
C ILE A 15 26.55 7.63 -9.21
N CYS A 16 25.41 8.26 -8.96
CA CYS A 16 24.71 9.04 -9.97
C CYS A 16 25.58 10.19 -10.49
N SER A 17 26.33 10.88 -9.62
CA SER A 17 27.23 11.95 -10.02
C SER A 17 28.36 11.49 -10.95
N TRP A 18 28.87 10.27 -10.71
CA TRP A 18 29.88 9.66 -11.58
C TRP A 18 29.31 9.33 -12.95
N VAL A 19 28.11 8.72 -12.99
CA VAL A 19 27.43 8.41 -14.25
C VAL A 19 27.13 9.70 -15.02
N ARG A 20 26.59 10.72 -14.35
CA ARG A 20 26.26 12.00 -14.99
C ARG A 20 27.48 12.67 -15.63
N LYS A 21 28.65 12.59 -14.99
CA LYS A 21 29.92 13.12 -15.54
C LYS A 21 30.40 12.32 -16.75
N ALA A 22 30.10 11.03 -16.80
CA ALA A 22 30.56 10.13 -17.85
C ALA A 22 29.71 10.17 -19.12
N VAL A 23 28.40 10.42 -19.03
CA VAL A 23 27.48 10.33 -20.16
C VAL A 23 26.61 11.58 -20.33
N LYS A 24 26.17 11.85 -21.56
CA LYS A 24 25.19 12.91 -21.90
C LYS A 24 23.78 12.38 -22.13
N ILE A 25 23.62 11.08 -22.40
CA ILE A 25 22.32 10.43 -22.55
C ILE A 25 21.59 10.36 -21.20
N PRO A 26 20.24 10.27 -21.19
CA PRO A 26 19.49 10.09 -19.96
C PRO A 26 19.83 8.78 -19.25
N PHE A 27 19.83 8.77 -17.92
CA PHE A 27 19.97 7.55 -17.13
C PHE A 27 19.04 7.53 -15.91
N PHE A 28 18.61 6.31 -15.57
CA PHE A 28 17.60 6.05 -14.53
C PHE A 28 18.11 4.96 -13.59
N PRO A 29 18.64 5.28 -12.40
CA PRO A 29 19.00 4.26 -11.42
C PRO A 29 17.73 3.51 -10.96
N LYS A 30 17.87 2.19 -10.76
CA LYS A 30 16.77 1.31 -10.35
C LYS A 30 16.76 1.11 -8.85
N MET A 31 15.70 1.60 -8.20
CA MET A 31 15.56 1.65 -6.76
C MET A 31 15.21 0.28 -6.17
N THR A 32 15.78 -0.06 -5.02
CA THR A 32 15.35 -1.22 -4.23
C THR A 32 14.15 -0.84 -3.35
N PRO A 33 13.12 -1.70 -3.19
CA PRO A 33 12.05 -1.46 -2.22
C PRO A 33 12.44 -1.86 -0.78
N ASN A 34 13.63 -2.46 -0.60
CA ASN A 34 14.11 -3.00 0.68
C ASN A 34 14.77 -1.92 1.54
N ILE A 35 14.04 -0.83 1.79
CA ILE A 35 14.49 0.38 2.49
C ILE A 35 13.35 0.98 3.28
N THR A 36 13.70 1.76 4.31
CA THR A 36 12.72 2.45 5.14
C THR A 36 12.00 3.57 4.39
N ASP A 37 12.75 4.44 3.70
CA ASP A 37 12.19 5.56 2.95
C ASP A 37 12.81 5.66 1.54
N ILE A 38 12.04 5.25 0.54
CA ILE A 38 12.45 5.32 -0.86
C ILE A 38 12.56 6.74 -1.41
N ARG A 39 11.87 7.71 -0.80
CA ARG A 39 11.95 9.12 -1.22
C ARG A 39 13.34 9.68 -1.00
N ALA A 40 13.99 9.33 0.11
CA ALA A 40 15.36 9.75 0.40
C ALA A 40 16.34 9.28 -0.70
N ILE A 41 16.19 8.04 -1.17
CA ILE A 41 17.02 7.49 -2.24
C ILE A 41 16.71 8.14 -3.59
N ALA A 42 15.44 8.40 -3.89
CA ALA A 42 15.05 9.09 -5.12
C ALA A 42 15.56 10.54 -5.16
N ARG A 43 15.51 11.26 -4.03
CA ARG A 43 16.11 12.60 -3.89
C ARG A 43 17.61 12.57 -4.13
N ALA A 44 18.32 11.65 -3.48
CA ALA A 44 19.75 11.46 -3.70
C ALA A 44 20.10 11.17 -5.16
N ALA A 45 19.31 10.33 -5.84
CA ALA A 45 19.48 10.07 -7.27
C ALA A 45 19.32 11.34 -8.11
N LYS A 46 18.26 12.13 -7.86
CA LYS A 46 18.01 13.42 -8.53
C LYS A 46 19.14 14.41 -8.28
N GLU A 47 19.59 14.56 -7.03
CA GLU A 47 20.73 15.43 -6.66
C GLU A 47 22.05 14.99 -7.30
N GLY A 48 22.23 13.68 -7.53
CA GLY A 48 23.36 13.13 -8.27
C GLY A 48 23.26 13.31 -9.78
N GLY A 49 22.18 13.90 -10.30
CA GLY A 49 21.98 14.20 -11.71
C GLY A 49 21.28 13.11 -12.51
N ALA A 50 20.58 12.17 -11.87
CA ALA A 50 19.72 11.23 -12.58
C ALA A 50 18.55 11.95 -13.27
N ASP A 51 18.16 11.48 -14.45
CA ASP A 51 17.07 12.05 -15.25
C ASP A 51 15.68 11.53 -14.83
N GLY A 52 15.66 10.58 -13.92
CA GLY A 52 14.48 9.95 -13.33
C GLY A 52 14.90 8.70 -12.53
N VAL A 53 13.94 7.89 -12.11
CA VAL A 53 14.22 6.61 -11.42
C VAL A 53 13.36 5.47 -11.96
N THR A 54 13.85 4.23 -11.81
CA THR A 54 13.01 3.04 -11.97
C THR A 54 12.58 2.53 -10.59
N ALA A 55 11.28 2.41 -10.35
CA ALA A 55 10.71 1.99 -9.06
C ALA A 55 9.74 0.81 -9.25
N THR A 56 10.02 -0.41 -8.76
CA THR A 56 11.16 -0.83 -7.93
C THR A 56 11.77 -2.16 -8.41
N ASN A 57 12.93 -2.51 -7.86
CA ASN A 57 13.48 -3.86 -7.92
C ASN A 57 12.64 -4.84 -7.08
N THR A 58 13.11 -6.08 -6.95
CA THR A 58 12.44 -7.14 -6.20
C THR A 58 12.46 -6.92 -4.68
N VAL A 59 11.47 -7.50 -4.00
CA VAL A 59 11.37 -7.49 -2.54
C VAL A 59 12.14 -8.70 -1.99
N SER A 60 13.04 -8.47 -1.03
CA SER A 60 13.87 -9.51 -0.44
C SER A 60 13.00 -10.49 0.35
N GLY A 61 13.19 -11.80 0.15
CA GLY A 61 12.43 -12.81 0.87
C GLY A 61 12.95 -14.23 0.70
N LEU A 62 12.36 -15.15 1.47
CA LEU A 62 12.53 -16.59 1.33
C LEU A 62 11.18 -17.18 0.89
N MET A 63 11.14 -17.82 -0.28
CA MET A 63 9.86 -18.17 -0.92
C MET A 63 9.17 -19.36 -0.25
N HIS A 64 9.91 -20.43 0.03
CA HIS A 64 9.30 -21.66 0.52
C HIS A 64 10.29 -22.57 1.26
N MET A 65 9.76 -23.33 2.21
CA MET A 65 10.42 -24.41 2.94
C MET A 65 9.56 -25.66 2.86
N LYS A 66 10.15 -26.79 2.47
CA LYS A 66 9.49 -28.10 2.49
C LYS A 66 9.33 -28.59 3.93
N ALA A 67 8.39 -29.49 4.16
CA ALA A 67 8.13 -30.08 5.48
C ALA A 67 9.36 -30.76 6.12
N ASN A 68 10.30 -31.24 5.30
CA ASN A 68 11.56 -31.82 5.75
C ASN A 68 12.68 -30.78 6.02
N GLY A 69 12.35 -29.48 6.09
CA GLY A 69 13.29 -28.40 6.37
C GLY A 69 14.16 -27.96 5.18
N THR A 70 13.99 -28.53 3.98
CA THR A 70 14.73 -28.09 2.79
C THR A 70 14.09 -26.85 2.16
N ALA A 71 14.86 -25.80 1.89
CA ALA A 71 14.36 -24.61 1.20
C ALA A 71 14.10 -24.83 -0.30
N TRP A 72 13.29 -23.98 -0.93
CA TRP A 72 13.14 -23.93 -2.39
C TRP A 72 13.30 -22.48 -2.91
N PRO A 73 14.22 -22.22 -3.87
CA PRO A 73 15.11 -23.19 -4.54
C PRO A 73 16.23 -23.70 -3.62
N ALA A 74 16.70 -24.93 -3.89
CA ALA A 74 17.82 -25.56 -3.19
C ALA A 74 19.00 -25.77 -4.16
N VAL A 75 20.21 -25.44 -3.72
CA VAL A 75 21.44 -25.48 -4.52
C VAL A 75 22.47 -26.41 -3.87
N GLY A 76 23.08 -27.27 -4.69
CA GLY A 76 24.14 -28.19 -4.28
C GLY A 76 23.67 -29.39 -3.45
N MET A 77 24.60 -30.27 -3.10
CA MET A 77 24.31 -31.49 -2.33
C MET A 77 23.78 -31.18 -0.92
N GLU A 78 24.26 -30.10 -0.31
CA GLU A 78 23.78 -29.59 0.99
C GLU A 78 22.40 -28.90 0.90
N LYS A 79 21.84 -28.75 -0.31
CA LYS A 79 20.52 -28.13 -0.55
C LYS A 79 20.37 -26.73 0.06
N ARG A 80 21.41 -25.92 -0.03
CA ARG A 80 21.44 -24.57 0.56
C ARG A 80 20.65 -23.58 -0.29
N THR A 81 20.29 -22.45 0.32
CA THR A 81 19.74 -21.30 -0.37
C THR A 81 20.19 -20.00 0.28
N THR A 82 19.85 -18.86 -0.30
CA THR A 82 19.96 -17.53 0.30
C THR A 82 18.69 -16.74 0.01
N TYR A 83 18.54 -15.56 0.60
CA TYR A 83 17.40 -14.69 0.31
C TYR A 83 17.37 -14.31 -1.17
N GLY A 84 16.21 -14.52 -1.78
CA GLY A 84 15.93 -14.18 -3.17
C GLY A 84 15.12 -12.89 -3.29
N GLY A 85 14.79 -12.54 -4.53
CA GLY A 85 13.90 -11.43 -4.85
C GLY A 85 12.52 -11.91 -5.27
N MET A 86 11.48 -11.54 -4.52
CA MET A 86 10.08 -11.71 -4.89
C MET A 86 9.68 -10.65 -5.94
N SER A 87 8.95 -11.10 -6.96
CA SER A 87 8.41 -10.29 -8.06
C SER A 87 6.93 -10.65 -8.32
N GLY A 88 6.35 -10.09 -9.39
CA GLY A 88 4.96 -10.38 -9.78
C GLY A 88 3.92 -9.56 -9.03
N SER A 89 2.65 -9.96 -9.16
CA SER A 89 1.49 -9.27 -8.59
C SER A 89 1.54 -9.16 -7.07
N ALA A 90 2.18 -10.11 -6.39
CA ALA A 90 2.38 -10.10 -4.94
C ALA A 90 3.13 -8.85 -4.43
N ILE A 91 4.02 -8.25 -5.22
CA ILE A 91 4.74 -7.03 -4.85
C ILE A 91 4.09 -5.74 -5.38
N ARG A 92 2.98 -5.83 -6.13
CA ARG A 92 2.31 -4.66 -6.73
C ARG A 92 1.94 -3.60 -5.70
N PRO A 93 1.37 -3.92 -4.51
CA PRO A 93 1.04 -2.88 -3.52
C PRO A 93 2.27 -2.13 -3.00
N ILE A 94 3.42 -2.82 -2.89
CA ILE A 94 4.69 -2.22 -2.46
C ILE A 94 5.23 -1.28 -3.54
N ALA A 95 5.18 -1.72 -4.81
CA ALA A 95 5.62 -0.91 -5.94
C ALA A 95 4.71 0.31 -6.17
N LEU A 96 3.38 0.16 -6.08
CA LEU A 96 2.43 1.29 -6.19
C LEU A 96 2.69 2.33 -5.09
N LYS A 97 2.85 1.88 -3.84
CA LYS A 97 3.23 2.77 -2.73
C LYS A 97 4.52 3.52 -3.05
N ALA A 98 5.56 2.82 -3.49
CA ALA A 98 6.84 3.42 -3.84
C ALA A 98 6.72 4.49 -4.93
N VAL A 99 6.05 4.17 -6.04
CA VAL A 99 5.83 5.11 -7.16
C VAL A 99 5.06 6.33 -6.69
N SER A 100 3.93 6.15 -6.00
CA SER A 100 3.13 7.28 -5.49
C SER A 100 3.89 8.15 -4.49
N ALA A 101 4.73 7.54 -3.63
CA ALA A 101 5.49 8.28 -2.63
C ALA A 101 6.60 9.12 -3.27
N ILE A 102 7.29 8.59 -4.29
CA ILE A 102 8.30 9.34 -5.05
C ILE A 102 7.63 10.45 -5.85
N ALA A 103 6.53 10.15 -6.54
CA ALA A 103 5.82 11.13 -7.38
C ALA A 103 5.25 12.31 -6.56
N ASN A 104 4.73 12.03 -5.37
CA ASN A 104 4.28 13.07 -4.43
C ASN A 104 5.43 13.93 -3.88
N ASP A 105 6.63 13.34 -3.72
CA ASP A 105 7.78 14.02 -3.13
C ASP A 105 8.60 14.81 -4.16
N LEU A 106 8.68 14.31 -5.39
CA LEU A 106 9.46 14.87 -6.49
C LEU A 106 8.56 15.13 -7.69
N GLU A 107 7.76 16.18 -7.59
CA GLU A 107 6.84 16.59 -8.67
C GLU A 107 7.57 16.73 -10.01
N GLY A 108 6.99 16.13 -11.06
CA GLY A 108 7.54 16.13 -12.42
C GLY A 108 8.80 15.28 -12.62
N PHE A 109 9.34 14.62 -11.59
CA PHE A 109 10.51 13.77 -11.75
C PHE A 109 10.12 12.43 -12.39
N PRO A 110 10.71 12.05 -13.55
CA PRO A 110 10.26 10.87 -14.28
C PRO A 110 10.43 9.55 -13.50
N ILE A 111 9.40 8.70 -13.54
CA ILE A 111 9.40 7.38 -12.88
C ILE A 111 9.03 6.29 -13.88
N MET A 112 9.92 5.31 -14.03
CA MET A 112 9.64 4.04 -14.71
C MET A 112 9.14 3.02 -13.69
N ALA A 113 7.85 2.70 -13.72
CA ALA A 113 7.25 1.75 -12.79
C ALA A 113 7.58 0.29 -13.16
N THR A 114 7.97 -0.50 -12.16
CA THR A 114 8.12 -1.96 -12.28
C THR A 114 7.67 -2.64 -10.99
N GLY A 115 6.80 -3.65 -11.10
CA GLY A 115 6.33 -4.44 -9.95
C GLY A 115 4.90 -4.92 -10.12
N GLY A 116 4.72 -6.09 -10.75
CA GLY A 116 3.41 -6.73 -10.87
C GLY A 116 2.46 -6.05 -11.86
N ILE A 117 2.95 -5.42 -12.91
CA ILE A 117 2.10 -4.94 -14.03
C ILE A 117 1.81 -6.14 -14.93
N GLU A 118 0.55 -6.54 -15.04
CA GLU A 118 0.15 -7.74 -15.79
C GLU A 118 -1.10 -7.54 -16.67
N SER A 119 -1.64 -6.32 -16.70
CA SER A 119 -2.82 -5.95 -17.47
C SER A 119 -2.82 -4.45 -17.79
N ALA A 120 -3.68 -4.02 -18.72
CA ALA A 120 -3.88 -2.59 -19.02
C ALA A 120 -4.36 -1.81 -17.79
N GLU A 121 -5.28 -2.38 -17.00
CA GLU A 121 -5.79 -1.77 -15.77
C GLU A 121 -4.68 -1.56 -14.74
N THR A 122 -3.86 -2.59 -14.49
CA THR A 122 -2.75 -2.47 -13.54
C THR A 122 -1.68 -1.51 -14.05
N GLY A 123 -1.44 -1.45 -15.37
CA GLY A 123 -0.62 -0.42 -15.99
C GLY A 123 -1.17 0.98 -15.74
N LEU A 124 -2.47 1.20 -15.97
CA LEU A 124 -3.16 2.47 -15.76
C LEU A 124 -3.11 2.92 -14.29
N ALA A 125 -3.16 1.98 -13.34
CA ALA A 125 -3.00 2.30 -11.92
C ALA A 125 -1.62 2.90 -11.60
N PHE A 126 -0.54 2.38 -12.19
CA PHE A 126 0.80 2.95 -12.03
C PHE A 126 0.96 4.32 -12.69
N LEU A 127 0.29 4.53 -13.82
CA LEU A 127 0.22 5.84 -14.48
C LEU A 127 -0.52 6.82 -13.58
N SER A 128 -1.69 6.43 -13.08
CA SER A 128 -2.47 7.19 -12.09
C SER A 128 -1.65 7.59 -10.86
N ALA A 129 -0.75 6.70 -10.42
CA ALA A 129 0.15 6.91 -9.29
C ALA A 129 1.38 7.78 -9.59
N GLY A 130 1.58 8.26 -10.82
CA GLY A 130 2.64 9.21 -11.18
C GLY A 130 3.77 8.66 -12.07
N ALA A 131 3.66 7.43 -12.59
CA ALA A 131 4.60 6.94 -13.61
C ALA A 131 4.38 7.63 -14.97
N SER A 132 5.45 7.88 -15.72
CA SER A 132 5.45 8.92 -16.77
C SER A 132 4.92 8.55 -18.17
N VAL A 133 4.33 7.37 -18.40
CA VAL A 133 3.92 6.91 -19.75
C VAL A 133 2.41 6.64 -19.91
N LEU A 134 1.59 7.71 -19.90
CA LEU A 134 0.35 7.95 -20.68
C LEU A 134 -0.32 9.22 -20.12
N GLN A 135 -0.21 10.30 -20.89
CA GLN A 135 -0.21 11.71 -20.47
C GLN A 135 -1.50 12.25 -19.82
N ASP A 136 -2.63 11.54 -19.91
CA ASP A 136 -3.91 12.01 -19.34
C ASP A 136 -4.20 11.46 -17.93
N VAL A 137 -3.45 10.44 -17.49
CA VAL A 137 -3.74 9.76 -16.22
C VAL A 137 -2.61 9.98 -15.19
N ILE A 138 -1.44 10.46 -15.63
CA ILE A 138 -0.24 10.65 -14.79
C ILE A 138 -0.55 11.53 -13.58
N GLY A 139 -0.40 10.96 -12.38
CA GLY A 139 -0.51 11.71 -11.12
C GLY A 139 -1.93 12.07 -10.67
N SER A 140 -2.96 11.66 -11.41
CA SER A 140 -4.37 11.91 -11.04
C SER A 140 -4.79 11.31 -9.68
N ALA A 141 -4.09 10.28 -9.20
CA ALA A 141 -4.32 9.69 -7.89
C ALA A 141 -3.52 10.37 -6.76
N LEU A 142 -2.51 11.19 -7.07
CA LEU A 142 -1.63 11.82 -6.07
C LEU A 142 -2.40 12.65 -5.03
N PRO A 143 -3.39 13.49 -5.40
CA PRO A 143 -4.21 14.20 -4.41
C PRO A 143 -5.01 13.28 -3.47
N ARG A 144 -5.17 12.00 -3.84
CA ARG A 144 -5.95 11.00 -3.10
C ARG A 144 -5.08 10.03 -2.28
N ILE A 145 -3.75 10.12 -2.38
CA ILE A 145 -2.80 9.25 -1.67
C ILE A 145 -1.99 10.11 -0.70
N GLY A 146 -2.20 9.88 0.60
CA GLY A 146 -1.50 10.61 1.66
C GLY A 146 -1.24 9.74 2.90
N PRO A 147 -0.45 10.23 3.86
CA PRO A 147 -0.29 9.56 5.15
C PRO A 147 -1.64 9.46 5.86
N TYR A 148 -1.81 8.44 6.71
CA TYR A 148 -3.08 8.22 7.44
C TYR A 148 -3.59 9.48 8.15
N VAL A 149 -2.70 10.34 8.66
CA VAL A 149 -3.03 11.57 9.38
C VAL A 149 -3.73 12.63 8.52
N THR A 150 -3.62 12.54 7.18
CA THR A 150 -4.27 13.47 6.23
C THR A 150 -5.62 12.95 5.75
N LEU A 151 -6.05 11.77 6.20
CA LEU A 151 -7.35 11.20 5.85
C LEU A 151 -8.44 11.80 6.74
N ASP A 152 -9.57 12.17 6.13
CA ASP A 152 -10.75 12.63 6.86
C ASP A 152 -11.39 11.46 7.62
N ASN A 153 -11.23 11.46 8.94
CA ASN A 153 -11.77 10.44 9.83
C ASN A 153 -13.24 10.67 10.22
N GLN A 154 -13.88 11.75 9.73
CA GLN A 154 -15.31 12.03 9.91
C GLN A 154 -16.15 11.43 8.79
N LEU A 155 -15.59 11.30 7.57
CA LEU A 155 -16.27 10.72 6.41
C LEU A 155 -16.29 9.18 6.45
N GLN A 156 -16.94 8.65 7.48
CA GLN A 156 -17.06 7.22 7.73
C GLN A 156 -18.05 6.55 6.75
N LYS A 157 -17.80 5.27 6.47
CA LYS A 157 -18.66 4.44 5.61
C LYS A 157 -19.19 3.24 6.39
N VAL A 158 -20.26 2.64 5.90
CA VAL A 158 -20.81 1.37 6.37
C VAL A 158 -20.95 0.41 5.19
N ALA A 159 -20.94 -0.89 5.46
CA ALA A 159 -21.17 -1.90 4.45
C ALA A 159 -22.67 -2.01 4.15
N LEU A 160 -23.02 -2.08 2.87
CA LEU A 160 -24.35 -2.40 2.37
C LEU A 160 -24.25 -3.69 1.55
N ILE A 161 -25.13 -4.65 1.80
CA ILE A 161 -25.18 -5.93 1.06
C ILE A 161 -26.38 -5.88 0.13
N ASP A 162 -26.15 -6.24 -1.13
CA ASP A 162 -27.19 -6.47 -2.13
C ASP A 162 -27.72 -7.89 -1.98
N ASP A 163 -28.98 -8.01 -1.57
CA ASP A 163 -29.66 -9.29 -1.30
C ASP A 163 -29.87 -10.11 -2.59
N ASP A 164 -30.05 -9.45 -3.74
CA ASP A 164 -30.28 -10.12 -5.03
C ASP A 164 -28.98 -10.71 -5.60
N MET A 165 -27.84 -10.12 -5.24
CA MET A 165 -26.51 -10.65 -5.60
C MET A 165 -25.96 -11.67 -4.57
N CYS A 166 -26.58 -11.75 -3.40
CA CYS A 166 -26.07 -12.55 -2.30
C CYS A 166 -26.26 -14.06 -2.55
N ILE A 167 -25.18 -14.83 -2.43
CA ILE A 167 -25.20 -16.29 -2.55
C ILE A 167 -25.21 -17.02 -1.19
N ASN A 168 -25.55 -16.31 -0.11
CA ASN A 168 -25.78 -16.90 1.22
C ASN A 168 -24.59 -17.64 1.86
N CYS A 169 -23.35 -17.38 1.43
CA CYS A 169 -22.18 -18.13 1.88
C CYS A 169 -21.71 -17.80 3.32
N GLY A 170 -22.21 -16.73 3.93
CA GLY A 170 -21.87 -16.33 5.30
C GLY A 170 -20.43 -15.83 5.55
N LYS A 171 -19.58 -15.69 4.53
CA LYS A 171 -18.20 -15.21 4.69
C LYS A 171 -18.10 -13.81 5.30
N CYS A 172 -18.99 -12.90 4.89
CA CYS A 172 -19.09 -11.56 5.46
C CYS A 172 -19.39 -11.61 6.97
N TYR A 173 -20.34 -12.46 7.38
CA TYR A 173 -20.70 -12.71 8.77
C TYR A 173 -19.50 -13.24 9.58
N MET A 174 -18.85 -14.31 9.10
CA MET A 174 -17.68 -14.89 9.79
C MET A 174 -16.53 -13.90 9.95
N ALA A 175 -16.19 -13.16 8.89
CA ALA A 175 -15.13 -12.16 8.95
C ALA A 175 -15.46 -11.00 9.90
N CYS A 176 -16.74 -10.59 9.98
CA CYS A 176 -17.15 -9.55 10.91
C CYS A 176 -17.14 -10.05 12.36
N ASN A 177 -17.49 -11.32 12.60
CA ASN A 177 -17.50 -11.90 13.93
C ASN A 177 -16.08 -12.15 14.48
N ASP A 178 -15.24 -12.82 13.72
CA ASP A 178 -13.97 -13.35 14.25
C ASP A 178 -12.79 -12.40 14.00
N SER A 179 -12.98 -11.37 13.18
CA SER A 179 -11.92 -10.40 12.83
C SER A 179 -12.41 -8.95 12.80
N GLY A 180 -13.67 -8.71 13.15
CA GLY A 180 -14.32 -7.39 13.06
C GLY A 180 -15.02 -6.96 14.34
N TYR A 181 -16.30 -6.62 14.22
CA TYR A 181 -17.09 -5.93 15.23
C TYR A 181 -18.46 -6.56 15.48
N GLN A 182 -18.68 -7.80 15.02
CA GLN A 182 -19.93 -8.54 15.22
C GLN A 182 -21.17 -7.78 14.72
N ALA A 183 -20.99 -6.92 13.71
CA ALA A 183 -21.99 -5.98 13.19
C ALA A 183 -22.86 -6.57 12.06
N ILE A 184 -22.80 -7.88 11.82
CA ILE A 184 -23.56 -8.56 10.78
C ILE A 184 -24.38 -9.64 11.46
N SER A 185 -25.69 -9.61 11.26
CA SER A 185 -26.58 -10.71 11.60
C SER A 185 -26.70 -11.66 10.42
N PHE A 186 -26.93 -12.94 10.67
CA PHE A 186 -27.08 -13.95 9.63
C PHE A 186 -28.37 -14.73 9.89
N ASN A 187 -29.33 -14.62 8.98
CA ASN A 187 -30.63 -15.26 9.16
C ASN A 187 -30.47 -16.79 9.13
N LYS A 188 -30.96 -17.47 10.18
CA LYS A 188 -30.84 -18.94 10.33
C LYS A 188 -31.62 -19.77 9.30
N GLU A 189 -32.63 -19.20 8.66
CA GLU A 189 -33.51 -19.88 7.70
C GLU A 189 -33.15 -19.51 6.27
N THR A 190 -33.05 -18.21 5.97
CA THR A 190 -32.75 -17.73 4.61
C THR A 190 -31.26 -17.63 4.32
N HIS A 191 -30.41 -17.66 5.35
CA HIS A 191 -28.97 -17.43 5.23
C HIS A 191 -28.63 -16.09 4.54
N VAL A 192 -29.52 -15.10 4.67
CA VAL A 192 -29.26 -13.72 4.20
C VAL A 192 -28.57 -12.94 5.32
N PRO A 193 -27.37 -12.39 5.08
CA PRO A 193 -26.68 -11.53 6.03
C PRO A 193 -27.28 -10.12 6.03
N LYS A 194 -27.42 -9.51 7.21
CA LYS A 194 -27.86 -8.11 7.34
C LYS A 194 -26.93 -7.32 8.25
N VAL A 195 -26.42 -6.21 7.73
CA VAL A 195 -25.52 -5.30 8.45
C VAL A 195 -26.32 -4.45 9.43
N ASN A 196 -25.86 -4.40 10.69
CA ASN A 196 -26.30 -3.38 11.63
C ASN A 196 -25.45 -2.11 11.42
N GLU A 197 -26.03 -1.09 10.79
CA GLU A 197 -25.31 0.16 10.48
C GLU A 197 -24.79 0.86 11.73
N ASP A 198 -25.50 0.77 12.86
CA ASP A 198 -25.08 1.42 14.11
C ASP A 198 -23.75 0.86 14.62
N ASP A 199 -23.56 -0.46 14.51
CA ASP A 199 -22.36 -1.16 14.98
C ASP A 199 -21.28 -1.27 13.89
N CYS A 200 -21.65 -1.11 12.62
CA CYS A 200 -20.72 -1.21 11.49
C CYS A 200 -19.72 -0.05 11.50
N THR A 201 -18.43 -0.38 11.60
CA THR A 201 -17.34 0.61 11.66
C THR A 201 -16.76 0.98 10.30
N GLY A 202 -17.22 0.36 9.21
CA GLY A 202 -16.66 0.61 7.88
C GLY A 202 -15.29 -0.02 7.62
N CYS A 203 -14.85 -1.01 8.41
CA CYS A 203 -13.51 -1.60 8.29
C CYS A 203 -13.22 -2.30 6.95
N THR A 204 -14.25 -2.57 6.14
CA THR A 204 -14.14 -3.12 4.77
C THR A 204 -13.69 -4.60 4.71
N LEU A 205 -13.59 -5.30 5.84
CA LEU A 205 -13.24 -6.73 5.87
C LEU A 205 -14.29 -7.60 5.16
N CYS A 206 -15.58 -7.39 5.43
CA CYS A 206 -16.66 -8.16 4.81
C CYS A 206 -16.68 -8.03 3.28
N TYR A 207 -16.48 -6.81 2.77
CA TYR A 207 -16.31 -6.53 1.35
C TYR A 207 -15.15 -7.34 0.76
N SER A 208 -14.00 -7.33 1.44
CA SER A 208 -12.76 -7.94 0.96
C SER A 208 -12.80 -9.47 0.86
N VAL A 209 -13.70 -10.13 1.60
CA VAL A 209 -13.85 -11.60 1.59
C VAL A 209 -15.08 -12.07 0.81
N CYS A 210 -15.91 -11.15 0.32
CA CYS A 210 -17.10 -11.51 -0.45
C CYS A 210 -16.69 -12.17 -1.77
N PRO A 211 -17.20 -13.37 -2.10
CA PRO A 211 -16.83 -14.05 -3.35
C PRO A 211 -17.56 -13.48 -4.58
N ILE A 212 -18.61 -12.67 -4.39
CA ILE A 212 -19.38 -12.05 -5.47
C ILE A 212 -18.93 -10.59 -5.58
N PRO A 213 -18.25 -10.21 -6.68
CA PRO A 213 -17.86 -8.83 -6.93
C PRO A 213 -19.06 -7.90 -6.81
N GLU A 214 -18.87 -6.73 -6.18
CA GLU A 214 -19.88 -5.68 -6.00
C GLU A 214 -21.16 -6.06 -5.22
N CYS A 215 -21.30 -7.30 -4.72
CA CYS A 215 -22.43 -7.67 -3.85
C CYS A 215 -22.43 -6.90 -2.52
N ILE A 216 -21.26 -6.46 -2.05
CA ILE A 216 -21.13 -5.57 -0.91
C ILE A 216 -20.60 -4.24 -1.40
N GLN A 217 -21.12 -3.13 -0.89
CA GLN A 217 -20.63 -1.78 -1.21
C GLN A 217 -20.35 -1.00 0.08
N MET A 218 -19.39 -0.08 0.02
CA MET A 218 -19.08 0.83 1.12
C MET A 218 -19.75 2.17 0.89
N VAL A 219 -20.90 2.38 1.55
CA VAL A 219 -21.75 3.57 1.41
C VAL A 219 -21.49 4.57 2.55
N PRO A 220 -21.70 5.89 2.34
CA PRO A 220 -21.56 6.88 3.42
C PRO A 220 -22.43 6.53 4.63
N ARG A 221 -21.86 6.61 5.84
CA ARG A 221 -22.62 6.41 7.08
C ARG A 221 -23.65 7.53 7.25
N LYS A 222 -24.88 7.16 7.57
CA LYS A 222 -25.91 8.13 7.99
C LYS A 222 -25.80 8.34 9.51
N GLY A 223 -25.69 9.60 9.93
CA GLY A 223 -25.58 9.96 11.36
C GLY A 223 -24.15 9.90 11.92
N PRO A 224 -23.96 10.27 13.20
CA PRO A 224 -22.65 10.38 13.81
C PRO A 224 -21.96 9.01 13.93
N TRP A 225 -20.65 8.98 13.72
CA TRP A 225 -19.85 7.81 14.01
C TRP A 225 -19.77 7.60 15.53
N LYS A 226 -20.10 6.39 15.98
CA LYS A 226 -19.93 5.99 17.38
C LYS A 226 -18.70 5.13 17.46
N ALA A 227 -17.72 5.56 18.26
CA ALA A 227 -16.54 4.75 18.52
C ALA A 227 -16.97 3.41 19.15
N PRO A 228 -16.54 2.26 18.61
CA PRO A 228 -16.81 0.98 19.25
C PRO A 228 -16.14 0.97 20.64
N TYR A 229 -16.83 0.42 21.64
CA TYR A 229 -16.29 0.32 22.99
C TYR A 229 -15.15 -0.72 23.03
N ARG A 230 -13.91 -0.24 23.00
CA ARG A 230 -12.69 -1.08 22.98
C ARG A 230 -12.14 -1.38 24.39
N GLY A 231 -12.90 -1.09 25.46
CA GLY A 231 -12.47 -1.26 26.85
C GLY A 231 -11.38 -0.29 27.34
N VAL A 232 -10.64 0.33 26.43
CA VAL A 232 -9.65 1.39 26.71
C VAL A 232 -10.06 2.63 25.91
N LYS A 233 -10.27 3.76 26.59
CA LYS A 233 -10.51 5.03 25.90
C LYS A 233 -9.21 5.44 25.19
N PRO A 234 -9.23 5.73 23.88
CA PRO A 234 -8.07 6.29 23.22
C PRO A 234 -7.69 7.60 23.92
N ALA A 235 -6.39 7.88 24.04
CA ALA A 235 -5.90 9.11 24.67
C ALA A 235 -6.36 10.39 23.94
N PHE A 236 -6.94 10.25 22.75
CA PHE A 236 -7.44 11.33 21.89
C PHE A 236 -8.77 10.92 21.25
N GLU A 237 -9.69 11.88 21.10
CA GLU A 237 -10.97 11.65 20.45
C GLU A 237 -10.85 11.62 18.92
N PRO A 238 -11.34 10.57 18.24
CA PRO A 238 -11.40 10.52 16.78
C PRO A 238 -12.24 11.68 16.26
N GLY A 239 -11.68 12.49 15.36
CA GLY A 239 -12.36 13.68 14.84
C GLY A 239 -11.87 15.02 15.33
N THR A 240 -10.79 15.07 16.09
CA THR A 240 -10.06 16.33 16.31
C THR A 240 -9.09 16.56 15.15
N PRO A 241 -9.32 17.54 14.26
CA PRO A 241 -8.36 17.88 13.22
C PRO A 241 -7.28 18.74 13.86
N ARG A 242 -6.17 18.13 14.28
CA ARG A 242 -4.95 18.89 14.56
C ARG A 242 -3.78 18.17 13.91
N VAL A 243 -3.17 18.87 12.96
CA VAL A 243 -1.95 18.47 12.25
C VAL A 243 -0.92 18.05 13.31
N VAL A 244 -0.57 16.78 13.30
CA VAL A 244 0.43 16.22 14.20
C VAL A 244 1.81 16.48 13.60
N LYS A 245 2.58 17.41 14.18
CA LYS A 245 4.03 17.42 13.97
C LYS A 245 4.67 16.47 14.97
N VAL A 246 5.70 15.77 14.53
CA VAL A 246 6.58 15.00 15.42
C VAL A 246 7.84 15.83 15.60
N ASN A 247 8.19 16.18 16.84
CA ASN A 247 9.43 16.93 17.08
C ASN A 247 10.66 16.07 16.76
N THR A 248 11.84 16.69 16.79
CA THR A 248 13.13 16.03 16.57
C THR A 248 13.42 14.86 17.52
N ASN A 249 12.65 14.71 18.60
CA ASN A 249 12.77 13.64 19.60
C ASN A 249 11.65 12.59 19.51
N GLY A 250 10.85 12.58 18.44
CA GLY A 250 9.78 11.59 18.25
C GLY A 250 8.50 11.87 19.04
N LYS A 251 8.37 13.03 19.70
CA LYS A 251 7.18 13.39 20.49
C LYS A 251 6.15 14.11 19.62
N VAL A 252 4.92 13.61 19.66
CA VAL A 252 3.73 14.22 19.03
C VAL A 252 3.48 15.60 19.64
N ILE A 253 3.44 16.62 18.80
CA ILE A 253 3.08 18.00 19.15
C ILE A 253 1.77 18.36 18.45
N LEU A 254 0.84 18.96 19.20
CA LEU A 254 -0.42 19.48 18.68
C LEU A 254 -0.22 20.94 18.26
N GLU A 255 -0.53 21.32 17.02
CA GLU A 255 -0.75 22.72 16.65
C GLU A 255 -2.15 23.15 17.11
N ASN A 256 -2.26 24.31 17.77
CA ASN A 256 -3.51 24.87 18.27
C ASN A 256 -4.38 25.43 17.14
#